data_AF-A0A947RGL0-F1
#
_entry.id   AF-A0A947RGL0-F1
#
_cell.length_a   1.000
_cell.length_b   1.000
_cell.length_c   1.000
_cell.angle_alpha   90.00
_cell.angle_beta   90.00
_cell.angle_gamma   90.00
#
_symmetry.space_group_name_H-M   'P 1'
#
loop_
_entity.id
_entity.type
_entity.pdbx_description
1 polymer ?
#
loop_
_entity_poly.entity_id
_entity_poly.type
_entity_poly.pdbx_seq_one_letter_code
_entity_poly.pdbx_strand_id
1 'polypeptide(L)'
;MYDLLYCSGEPQKELKEKFPDAVFEDASDFVHEHRFSIRTETKTEDYRRTILKLGLADISLNFQMWLREKPGEVKVMLDNLKKDSPCPKQ
;
A
#
# COMPACT_ATOMS: atom_id res chain seq x y z
N MET A 1 4.06 2.95 11.03
CA MET A 1 4.75 3.15 9.74
C MET A 1 4.14 4.36 9.02
N TYR A 2 4.88 4.92 8.07
CA TYR A 2 4.52 6.07 7.26
C TYR A 2 4.64 5.73 5.77
N ASP A 3 3.71 6.21 4.96
CA ASP A 3 3.75 6.11 3.51
C ASP A 3 3.20 7.38 2.83
N LEU A 4 3.67 7.63 1.61
CA LEU A 4 3.15 8.64 0.70
C LEU A 4 2.47 7.94 -0.47
N LEU A 5 1.20 8.28 -0.69
CA LEU A 5 0.38 7.71 -1.74
C LEU A 5 0.13 8.76 -2.83
N TYR A 6 0.51 8.42 -4.07
CA TYR A 6 0.40 9.28 -5.25
C TYR A 6 -0.79 8.85 -6.11
N CYS A 7 -1.97 9.43 -5.88
CA CYS A 7 -3.13 9.11 -6.71
C CYS A 7 -4.14 10.26 -6.77
N SER A 8 -4.85 10.35 -7.90
CA SER A 8 -5.99 11.26 -8.10
C SER A 8 -7.32 10.69 -7.59
N GLY A 9 -7.32 9.49 -7.00
CA GLY A 9 -8.51 8.82 -6.46
C GLY A 9 -8.64 8.95 -4.94
N GLU A 10 -9.64 8.25 -4.37
CA GLU A 10 -9.93 8.23 -2.93
C GLU A 10 -9.66 6.85 -2.26
N PRO A 11 -8.43 6.29 -2.34
CA PRO A 11 -8.11 5.01 -1.69
C PRO A 11 -8.18 5.11 -0.15
N GLN A 12 -8.30 6.33 0.38
CA GLN A 12 -8.45 6.63 1.81
C GLN A 12 -9.62 5.86 2.42
N LYS A 13 -10.75 5.70 1.71
CA LYS A 13 -11.91 4.97 2.23
C LYS A 13 -11.58 3.51 2.49
N GLU A 14 -11.05 2.81 1.48
CA GLU A 14 -10.65 1.41 1.59
C GLU A 14 -9.54 1.21 2.63
N LEU A 15 -8.56 2.10 2.64
CA LEU A 15 -7.46 2.04 3.61
C LEU A 15 -7.93 2.35 5.04
N LYS A 16 -8.90 3.23 5.24
CA LYS A 16 -9.48 3.52 6.56
C LYS A 16 -10.31 2.35 7.09
N GLU A 17 -10.97 1.61 6.21
CA GLU A 17 -11.65 0.36 6.57
C GLU A 17 -10.66 -0.72 7.02
N LYS A 18 -9.49 -0.82 6.37
CA LYS A 18 -8.44 -1.78 6.74
C LYS A 18 -7.58 -1.34 7.93
N PHE A 19 -7.39 -0.03 8.09
CA PHE A 19 -6.55 0.59 9.11
C PHE A 19 -7.35 1.71 9.80
N PRO A 20 -8.26 1.37 10.73
CA PRO A 20 -9.10 2.35 11.39
C PRO A 20 -8.32 3.42 12.18
N ASP A 21 -7.14 3.03 12.69
CA ASP A 21 -6.19 3.88 13.41
C ASP A 21 -5.39 4.82 12.48
N ALA A 22 -5.41 4.59 11.17
CA ALA A 22 -4.62 5.36 10.23
C ALA A 22 -5.05 6.84 10.21
N VAL A 23 -4.07 7.73 10.32
CA VAL A 23 -4.21 9.17 10.12
C VAL A 23 -3.82 9.47 8.69
N PHE A 24 -4.69 10.21 7.99
CA PHE A 24 -4.48 10.67 6.63
C PHE A 24 -4.34 12.18 6.64
N GLU A 25 -3.32 12.70 5.95
CA GLU A 25 -3.08 14.14 5.82
C GLU A 25 -2.82 14.45 4.34
N ASP A 26 -3.40 15.54 3.84
CA ASP A 26 -3.04 16.06 2.53
C ASP A 26 -1.55 16.40 2.53
N ALA A 27 -0.83 15.85 1.55
CA ALA A 27 0.59 16.04 1.38
C ALA A 27 0.90 16.62 -0.01
N SER A 28 -0.10 17.22 -0.66
CA SER A 28 0.06 17.78 -1.99
C SER A 28 0.98 19.01 -1.97
N ASP A 29 1.73 19.22 -3.05
CA ASP A 29 2.59 20.39 -3.24
C ASP A 29 2.49 20.90 -4.68
N PHE A 30 3.25 21.94 -5.02
CA PHE A 30 3.24 22.55 -6.36
C PHE A 30 3.75 21.63 -7.49
N VAL A 31 4.36 20.49 -7.15
CA VAL A 31 4.83 19.47 -8.11
C VAL A 31 3.92 18.24 -8.08
N HIS A 32 3.40 17.89 -6.91
CA HIS A 32 2.61 16.69 -6.64
C HIS A 32 1.23 17.09 -6.15
N GLU A 33 0.33 17.38 -7.10
CA GLU A 33 -1.02 17.89 -6.81
C GLU A 33 -1.99 16.82 -6.25
N HIS A 34 -1.58 15.55 -6.30
CA HIS A 34 -2.41 14.40 -5.94
C HIS A 34 -1.64 13.44 -5.03
N ARG A 35 -1.28 13.93 -3.84
CA ARG A 35 -0.48 13.19 -2.87
C ARG A 35 -1.04 13.33 -1.47
N PHE A 36 -1.15 12.22 -0.76
CA PHE A 36 -1.49 12.23 0.66
C PHE A 36 -0.55 11.33 1.42
N SER A 37 -0.43 11.62 2.71
CA SER A 37 0.35 10.80 3.62
C SER A 37 -0.57 9.95 4.47
N ILE A 38 -0.08 8.76 4.85
CA ILE A 38 -0.74 7.87 5.79
C ILE A 38 0.24 7.51 6.89
N ARG A 39 -0.24 7.57 8.14
CA ARG A 39 0.49 7.14 9.33
C ARG A 39 -0.40 6.21 10.15
N THR A 40 0.08 5.00 10.44
CA THR A 40 -0.63 3.97 11.23
C THR A 40 0.35 3.22 12.11
N GLU A 41 -0.13 2.63 13.20
CA GLU A 41 0.67 1.74 14.06
C GLU A 41 0.85 0.33 13.46
N THR A 42 0.16 0.04 12.37
CA THR A 42 0.26 -1.22 11.63
C THR A 42 1.72 -1.54 11.26
N LYS A 43 2.09 -2.81 11.43
CA LYS A 43 3.40 -3.32 11.03
C LYS A 43 3.60 -3.15 9.52
N THR A 44 4.80 -2.75 9.13
CA THR A 44 5.15 -2.50 7.72
C THR A 44 4.84 -3.69 6.80
N GLU A 45 5.03 -4.93 7.27
CA GLU A 45 4.73 -6.13 6.49
C GLU A 45 3.22 -6.28 6.23
N ASP A 46 2.39 -6.14 7.27
CA ASP A 46 0.93 -6.25 7.16
C ASP A 46 0.37 -5.16 6.26
N TYR A 47 0.92 -3.95 6.35
CA TYR A 47 0.57 -2.86 5.46
C TYR A 47 0.90 -3.18 3.99
N ARG A 48 2.11 -3.65 3.70
CA ARG A 48 2.52 -4.04 2.34
C ARG A 48 1.65 -5.16 1.77
N ARG A 49 1.28 -6.15 2.58
CA ARG A 49 0.35 -7.21 2.19
C ARG A 49 -1.01 -6.64 1.80
N THR A 50 -1.55 -5.72 2.60
CA THR A 50 -2.83 -5.06 2.29
C THR A 50 -2.74 -4.19 1.04
N ILE A 51 -1.68 -3.39 0.89
CA ILE A 51 -1.44 -2.57 -0.30
C ILE A 51 -1.41 -3.41 -1.58
N LEU A 52 -0.73 -4.57 -1.54
CA LEU A 52 -0.73 -5.54 -2.63
C LEU A 52 -2.14 -6.09 -2.91
N LYS A 53 -2.89 -6.48 -1.88
CA LYS A 53 -4.25 -7.04 -2.03
C LYS A 53 -5.24 -6.03 -2.58
N LEU A 54 -5.09 -4.75 -2.25
CA LEU A 54 -5.93 -3.66 -2.76
C LEU A 54 -5.47 -3.15 -4.13
N GLY A 55 -4.35 -3.66 -4.67
CA GLY A 55 -3.82 -3.19 -5.95
C GLY A 55 -3.28 -1.76 -5.90
N LEU A 56 -2.87 -1.26 -4.72
CA LEU A 56 -2.37 0.11 -4.50
C LEU A 56 -0.83 0.20 -4.51
N ALA A 57 -0.16 -0.85 -4.99
CA ALA A 57 1.29 -1.00 -4.90
C ALA A 57 2.07 0.01 -5.74
N ASP A 58 1.50 0.40 -6.88
CA ASP A 58 2.04 1.41 -7.82
C ASP A 58 1.99 2.83 -7.25
N ILE A 59 0.94 3.16 -6.50
CA ILE A 59 0.77 4.48 -5.89
C ILE A 59 1.51 4.64 -4.56
N SER A 60 1.96 3.55 -3.95
CA SER A 60 2.65 3.53 -2.64
C SER A 60 4.15 3.76 -2.77
N LEU A 61 4.66 4.89 -2.25
CA LEU A 61 6.09 5.17 -2.25
C LEU A 61 6.89 4.14 -1.46
N ASN A 62 6.40 3.75 -0.28
CA ASN A 62 7.02 2.74 0.56
C ASN A 62 7.17 1.41 -0.20
N PHE A 63 6.13 1.03 -0.94
CA PHE A 63 6.15 -0.19 -1.73
C PHE A 63 7.11 -0.06 -2.92
N GLN A 64 7.08 1.04 -3.66
CA GLN A 64 7.98 1.28 -4.80
C GLN A 64 9.44 1.27 -4.38
N MET A 65 9.78 1.88 -3.24
CA MET A 65 11.12 1.81 -2.66
C MET A 65 11.51 0.39 -2.28
N TRP A 66 10.62 -0.34 -1.61
CA TRP A 66 10.88 -1.74 -1.23
C TRP A 66 11.07 -2.66 -2.45
N LEU A 67 10.27 -2.48 -3.51
CA LEU A 67 10.42 -3.21 -4.76
C LEU A 67 11.77 -2.94 -5.43
N ARG A 68 12.23 -1.68 -5.40
CA ARG A 68 13.54 -1.30 -5.96
C ARG A 68 14.70 -1.88 -5.16
N GLU A 69 14.63 -1.80 -3.83
CA GLU A 69 15.73 -2.22 -2.95
C GLU A 69 15.80 -3.74 -2.79
N LYS A 70 14.64 -4.40 -2.71
CA LYS A 70 14.51 -5.80 -2.33
C LYS A 70 13.48 -6.56 -3.16
N PRO A 71 13.63 -6.61 -4.49
CA PRO A 71 12.65 -7.25 -5.38
C PRO A 71 12.43 -8.74 -5.08
N GLY A 72 13.45 -9.43 -4.56
CA GLY A 72 13.33 -10.83 -4.13
C GLY A 72 12.35 -11.03 -2.96
N GLU A 73 12.38 -10.15 -1.96
CA GLU A 73 11.43 -10.20 -0.84
C GLU A 73 9.99 -9.91 -1.32
N VAL A 74 9.83 -8.97 -2.26
CA VAL A 74 8.52 -8.68 -2.88
C VAL A 74 7.97 -9.89 -3.62
N LYS A 75 8.81 -10.57 -4.41
CA LYS A 75 8.42 -11.79 -5.11
C LYS A 75 7.95 -12.87 -4.13
N VAL A 76 8.69 -13.10 -3.04
CA VAL A 76 8.30 -14.07 -1.99
C VAL A 76 6.94 -13.71 -1.39
N MET A 77 6.70 -12.43 -1.09
CA MET A 77 5.40 -11.98 -0.56
C MET A 77 4.26 -12.22 -1.56
N LEU A 78 4.46 -11.90 -2.84
CA LEU A 78 3.48 -12.15 -3.91
C LEU A 78 3.18 -13.65 -4.07
N ASP A 79 4.21 -14.49 -4.05
CA ASP A 79 4.05 -15.95 -4.16
C ASP A 79 3.29 -16.52 -2.95
N ASN A 80 3.51 -15.98 -1.75
CA ASN A 80 2.75 -16.35 -0.56
C ASN A 80 1.27 -15.92 -0.67
N LEU A 81 1.00 -14.69 -1.12
CA LEU A 81 -0.37 -14.21 -1.30
C LEU A 81 -1.18 -15.05 -2.29
N LYS A 82 -0.55 -15.56 -3.36
CA LYS A 82 -1.19 -16.47 -4.32
C LYS A 82 -1.60 -17.80 -3.71
N LYS A 83 -0.85 -18.30 -2.72
CA LYS A 83 -1.18 -19.53 -2.00
C LYS A 83 -2.35 -19.33 -1.02
N ASP A 84 -2.44 -18.15 -0.42
CA ASP A 84 -3.49 -17.79 0.54
C ASP A 84 -4.85 -17.49 -0.13
N SER A 85 -4.86 -17.19 -1.44
CA SER A 85 -6.08 -16.97 -2.23
C SER A 85 -6.11 -17.95 -3.40
N PRO A 86 -6.39 -19.26 -3.16
CA PRO A 86 -6.60 -20.18 -4.27
C PRO A 86 -7.76 -19.63 -5.10
N CYS A 87 -7.53 -19.37 -6.39
CA CYS A 87 -8.60 -19.02 -7.31
C CYS A 87 -9.76 -20.01 -7.11
N PRO A 88 -11.03 -19.54 -7.02
CA PRO A 88 -12.14 -20.46 -7.13
C PRO A 88 -11.95 -21.23 -8.43
N LYS A 89 -11.92 -22.56 -8.35
CA LYS A 89 -11.94 -23.40 -9.56
C LYS A 89 -13.19 -23.00 -10.33
N GLN A 90 -12.98 -22.44 -11.53
CA GLN A 90 -14.06 -22.15 -12.48
C GLN A 90 -14.76 -23.44 -12.91
#